data_AF-A0A3S0FBW5-F1
#
_entry.id   AF-A0A3S0FBW5-F1
#
_cell.length_a   1.000
_cell.length_b   1.000
_cell.length_c   1.000
_cell.angle_alpha   90.00
_cell.angle_beta   90.00
_cell.angle_gamma   90.00
#
_symmetry.space_group_name_H-M   'P 1'
#
loop_
_entity.id
_entity.type
_entity.pdbx_description
1 polymer ?
#
loop_
_entity_poly.entity_id
_entity_poly.type
_entity_poly.pdbx_seq_one_letter_code
_entity_poly.pdbx_strand_id
1 'polypeptide(L)'
;MSRVKRGNVLQKRHKKILKYAKGFRGSKSKLFIAAQQAVMRAWRNSFADRRKKKRDYRSLWIARINAACRANGLSYSKFIWANDKLGVTLNRKVLAEVAVNDKEAFAALASQAKQLVDKTLAEKIESDKKAHADRQARLAKKKEAEKAREKTFAAH
;
A
#
# COMPACT_ATOMS: atom_id res chain seq x y z
N MET A 1 -52.46 33.67 -22.05
CA MET A 1 -51.08 33.17 -21.83
C MET A 1 -50.18 33.70 -22.95
N SER A 2 -49.04 34.35 -22.65
CA SER A 2 -48.13 34.89 -23.66
C SER A 2 -47.13 33.83 -24.14
N ARG A 3 -46.88 33.77 -25.46
CA ARG A 3 -45.91 32.84 -26.07
C ARG A 3 -44.49 33.39 -25.94
N VAL A 4 -43.66 32.77 -25.10
CA VAL A 4 -42.24 33.16 -24.92
C VAL A 4 -41.32 32.35 -25.84
N LYS A 5 -40.46 33.03 -26.62
CA LYS A 5 -39.48 32.38 -27.53
C LYS A 5 -38.27 31.87 -26.73
N ARG A 6 -37.82 30.63 -27.01
CA ARG A 6 -36.74 29.93 -26.25
C ARG A 6 -35.32 30.03 -26.84
N GLY A 7 -35.15 30.67 -28.00
CA GLY A 7 -33.89 30.60 -28.79
C GLY A 7 -32.63 31.09 -28.05
N ASN A 8 -32.71 32.21 -27.34
CA ASN A 8 -31.57 32.79 -26.62
C ASN A 8 -31.06 31.85 -25.49
N VAL A 9 -31.98 31.25 -24.73
CA VAL A 9 -31.64 30.34 -23.62
C VAL A 9 -30.93 29.08 -24.16
N LEU A 10 -31.42 28.52 -25.27
CA LEU A 10 -30.79 27.38 -25.93
C LEU A 10 -29.37 27.70 -26.40
N GLN A 11 -29.18 28.83 -27.07
CA GLN A 11 -27.86 29.25 -27.56
C GLN A 11 -26.86 29.45 -26.42
N LYS A 12 -27.27 30.06 -25.30
CA LYS A 12 -26.44 30.22 -24.09
C LYS A 12 -25.98 28.85 -23.54
N ARG A 13 -26.89 27.87 -23.44
CA ARG A 13 -26.55 26.51 -23.02
C ARG A 13 -25.56 25.84 -23.97
N HIS A 14 -25.78 25.93 -25.28
CA HIS A 14 -24.90 25.33 -26.28
C HIS A 14 -23.49 25.91 -26.23
N LYS A 15 -23.38 27.25 -26.19
CA LYS A 15 -22.08 27.95 -26.07
C LYS A 15 -21.34 27.56 -24.79
N LYS A 16 -22.04 27.40 -23.65
CA LYS A 16 -21.44 26.97 -22.38
C LYS A 16 -20.80 25.58 -22.50
N ILE A 17 -21.52 24.61 -23.07
CA ILE A 17 -21.01 23.24 -23.23
C ILE A 17 -19.86 23.16 -24.23
N LEU A 18 -19.96 23.85 -25.36
CA LEU A 18 -18.86 23.92 -26.34
C LEU A 18 -17.62 24.60 -25.75
N LYS A 19 -17.78 25.58 -24.85
CA LYS A 19 -16.66 26.17 -24.10
C LYS A 19 -15.93 25.14 -23.24
N TYR A 20 -16.65 24.24 -22.57
CA TYR A 20 -16.04 23.16 -21.78
C TYR A 20 -15.44 22.04 -22.64
N ALA A 21 -15.98 21.82 -23.85
CA ALA A 21 -15.50 20.80 -24.78
C ALA A 21 -14.31 21.27 -25.65
N LYS A 22 -13.82 22.50 -25.46
CA LYS A 22 -12.64 23.00 -26.16
C LYS A 22 -11.45 22.07 -25.90
N GLY A 23 -10.74 21.69 -26.98
CA GLY A 23 -9.64 20.74 -26.94
C GLY A 23 -10.05 19.28 -27.16
N PHE A 24 -11.34 18.94 -27.19
CA PHE A 24 -11.77 17.59 -27.55
C PHE A 24 -11.53 17.29 -29.04
N ARG A 25 -11.19 16.05 -29.35
CA ARG A 25 -10.89 15.60 -30.71
C ARG A 25 -12.17 15.45 -31.54
N GLY A 26 -12.16 15.96 -32.77
CA GLY A 26 -13.18 15.70 -33.78
C GLY A 26 -14.57 16.26 -33.44
N SER A 27 -15.62 15.47 -33.68
CA SER A 27 -17.02 15.89 -33.48
C SER A 27 -17.34 16.31 -32.04
N LYS A 28 -16.58 15.83 -31.06
CA LYS A 28 -16.77 16.11 -29.63
C LYS A 28 -16.43 17.55 -29.24
N SER A 29 -15.74 18.33 -30.08
CA SER A 29 -15.51 19.76 -29.85
C SER A 29 -16.41 20.68 -30.70
N LYS A 30 -17.06 20.15 -31.73
CA LYS A 30 -17.86 20.92 -32.69
C LYS A 30 -19.37 20.73 -32.52
N LEU A 31 -19.83 19.47 -32.38
CA LEU A 31 -21.26 19.14 -32.34
C LEU A 31 -21.77 19.11 -30.90
N PHE A 32 -22.85 19.83 -30.61
CA PHE A 32 -23.39 19.99 -29.25
C PHE A 32 -23.71 18.66 -28.56
N ILE A 33 -24.39 17.72 -29.25
CA ILE A 33 -24.82 16.44 -28.66
C ILE A 33 -23.60 15.60 -28.26
N ALA A 34 -22.65 15.43 -29.19
CA ALA A 34 -21.41 14.69 -28.94
C ALA A 34 -20.55 15.37 -27.86
N ALA A 35 -20.46 16.69 -27.88
CA ALA A 35 -19.75 17.47 -26.87
C ALA A 35 -20.36 17.31 -25.47
N GLN A 36 -21.70 17.39 -25.36
CA GLN A 36 -22.41 17.24 -24.09
C GLN A 36 -22.15 15.86 -23.47
N GLN A 37 -22.24 14.79 -24.26
CA GLN A 37 -21.95 13.43 -23.78
C GLN A 37 -20.49 13.29 -23.33
N ALA A 38 -19.54 13.81 -24.11
CA ALA A 38 -18.13 13.75 -23.78
C ALA A 38 -17.80 14.54 -22.51
N VAL A 39 -18.34 15.75 -22.35
CA VAL A 39 -18.13 16.60 -21.17
C VAL A 39 -18.69 15.94 -19.91
N MET A 40 -19.89 15.34 -19.98
CA MET A 40 -20.46 14.63 -18.84
C MET A 40 -19.59 13.44 -18.40
N ARG A 41 -19.07 12.66 -19.37
CA ARG A 41 -18.15 11.57 -19.06
C ARG A 41 -16.84 12.07 -18.47
N ALA A 42 -16.27 13.14 -19.01
CA ALA A 42 -15.04 13.75 -18.50
C ALA A 42 -15.22 14.26 -17.06
N TRP A 43 -16.35 14.88 -16.72
CA TRP A 43 -16.63 15.33 -15.36
C TRP A 43 -16.77 14.16 -14.37
N ARG A 44 -17.47 13.08 -14.77
CA ARG A 44 -17.57 11.87 -13.96
C ARG A 44 -16.19 11.26 -13.67
N ASN A 45 -15.38 11.12 -14.71
CA ASN A 45 -14.01 10.61 -14.56
C ASN A 45 -13.16 11.53 -13.69
N SER A 46 -13.18 12.84 -13.94
CA SER A 46 -12.43 13.81 -13.13
C SER A 46 -12.77 13.73 -11.64
N PHE A 47 -14.04 13.55 -11.30
CA PHE A 47 -14.46 13.35 -9.90
C PHE A 47 -13.90 12.05 -9.31
N ALA A 48 -14.01 10.94 -10.04
CA ALA A 48 -13.45 9.65 -9.60
C ALA A 48 -11.92 9.71 -9.47
N ASP A 49 -11.24 10.33 -10.43
CA ASP A 49 -9.78 10.40 -10.50
C ASP A 49 -9.21 11.32 -9.42
N ARG A 50 -9.91 12.39 -9.01
CA ARG A 50 -9.53 13.16 -7.81
C ARG A 50 -9.47 12.30 -6.54
N ARG A 51 -10.34 11.31 -6.42
CA ARG A 51 -10.31 10.34 -5.31
C ARG A 51 -9.18 9.34 -5.48
N LYS A 52 -8.94 8.84 -6.70
CA LYS A 52 -7.88 7.87 -7.02
C LYS A 52 -6.46 8.45 -6.91
N LYS A 53 -6.28 9.73 -7.23
CA LYS A 53 -4.98 10.45 -7.19
C LYS A 53 -4.23 10.23 -5.87
N LYS A 54 -4.94 10.17 -4.74
CA LYS A 54 -4.34 9.88 -3.42
C LYS A 54 -3.75 8.46 -3.35
N ARG A 55 -4.44 7.47 -3.92
CA ARG A 55 -3.97 6.07 -4.01
C ARG A 55 -2.81 5.96 -5.00
N ASP A 56 -2.89 6.62 -6.15
CA ASP A 56 -1.87 6.53 -7.20
C ASP A 56 -0.52 7.09 -6.70
N TYR A 57 -0.53 8.25 -6.04
CA TYR A 57 0.69 8.78 -5.40
C TYR A 57 1.20 7.90 -4.28
N ARG A 58 0.31 7.33 -3.46
CA ARG A 58 0.72 6.40 -2.40
C ARG A 58 1.41 5.18 -3.00
N SER A 59 0.88 4.63 -4.09
CA SER A 59 1.51 3.51 -4.82
C SER A 59 2.91 3.89 -5.31
N LEU A 60 3.04 5.08 -5.92
CA LEU A 60 4.33 5.60 -6.37
C LEU A 60 5.33 5.77 -5.23
N TRP A 61 4.92 6.34 -4.10
CA TRP A 61 5.79 6.50 -2.93
C TRP A 61 6.26 5.16 -2.38
N ILE A 62 5.36 4.17 -2.30
CA ILE A 62 5.71 2.81 -1.88
C ILE A 62 6.73 2.18 -2.82
N ALA A 63 6.54 2.33 -4.14
CA ALA A 63 7.49 1.80 -5.13
C ALA A 63 8.88 2.41 -4.97
N ARG A 64 8.95 3.75 -4.79
CA ARG A 64 10.21 4.46 -4.55
C ARG A 64 10.91 4.01 -3.27
N ILE A 65 10.18 3.94 -2.15
CA ILE A 65 10.74 3.49 -0.87
C ILE A 65 11.18 2.03 -0.98
N ASN A 66 10.39 1.17 -1.62
CA ASN A 66 10.76 -0.23 -1.77
C ASN A 66 12.06 -0.39 -2.56
N ALA A 67 12.25 0.36 -3.65
CA ALA A 67 13.51 0.34 -4.39
C ALA A 67 14.71 0.74 -3.49
N ALA A 68 14.56 1.81 -2.71
CA ALA A 68 15.60 2.27 -1.78
C ALA A 68 15.85 1.28 -0.64
N CYS A 69 14.81 0.65 -0.08
CA CYS A 69 14.95 -0.41 0.93
C CYS A 69 15.71 -1.62 0.37
N ARG A 70 15.39 -2.04 -0.86
CA ARG A 70 16.04 -3.17 -1.53
C ARG A 70 17.52 -2.90 -1.79
N ALA A 71 17.88 -1.68 -2.17
CA ALA A 71 19.28 -1.27 -2.29
C ALA A 71 20.05 -1.41 -0.96
N ASN A 72 19.37 -1.21 0.17
CA ASN A 72 19.93 -1.38 1.53
C ASN A 72 19.72 -2.80 2.11
N GLY A 73 19.30 -3.78 1.31
CA GLY A 73 19.12 -5.17 1.74
C GLY A 73 17.93 -5.42 2.67
N LEU A 74 16.96 -4.50 2.75
CA LEU A 74 15.77 -4.62 3.59
C LEU A 74 14.49 -4.69 2.74
N SER A 75 13.44 -5.35 3.23
CA SER A 75 12.13 -5.33 2.58
C SER A 75 11.29 -4.15 3.09
N TYR A 76 10.46 -3.57 2.22
CA TYR A 76 9.58 -2.46 2.57
C TYR A 76 8.68 -2.74 3.79
N SER A 77 8.08 -3.93 3.87
CA SER A 77 7.19 -4.29 4.99
C SER A 77 7.93 -4.30 6.33
N LYS A 78 9.15 -4.85 6.35
CA LYS A 78 10.00 -4.87 7.54
C LYS A 78 10.45 -3.47 7.92
N PHE A 79 10.81 -2.64 6.94
CA PHE A 79 11.19 -1.24 7.16
C PHE A 79 10.07 -0.41 7.80
N ILE A 80 8.85 -0.50 7.27
CA ILE A 80 7.70 0.24 7.82
C ILE A 80 7.36 -0.22 9.23
N TRP A 81 7.38 -1.54 9.47
CA TRP A 81 7.16 -2.08 10.80
C TRP A 81 8.23 -1.62 11.79
N ALA A 82 9.50 -1.62 11.38
CA ALA A 82 10.59 -1.20 12.24
C ALA A 82 10.51 0.30 12.57
N ASN A 83 10.21 1.16 11.59
CA ASN A 83 10.05 2.59 11.83
C ASN A 83 8.90 2.91 12.79
N ASP A 84 7.79 2.15 12.70
CA ASP A 84 6.68 2.29 13.65
C ASP A 84 7.10 1.93 15.08
N LYS A 85 7.89 0.86 15.24
CA LYS A 85 8.44 0.44 16.54
C LYS A 85 9.51 1.38 17.09
N LEU A 86 10.29 2.02 16.22
CA LEU A 86 11.25 3.05 16.59
C LEU A 86 10.58 4.40 16.90
N GLY A 87 9.26 4.54 16.71
CA GLY A 87 8.53 5.79 16.94
C GLY A 87 8.71 6.85 15.84
N VAL A 88 9.27 6.47 14.69
CA VAL A 88 9.50 7.38 13.56
C VAL A 88 8.20 7.56 12.78
N THR A 89 7.42 8.58 13.13
CA THR A 89 6.11 8.91 12.54
C THR A 89 6.22 9.67 11.22
N LEU A 90 7.10 9.24 10.32
CA LEU A 90 7.29 9.87 9.03
C LEU A 90 6.26 9.42 7.98
N ASN A 91 5.70 10.40 7.28
CA ASN A 91 4.80 10.16 6.17
C ASN A 91 5.54 9.57 4.96
N ARG A 92 4.87 8.68 4.21
CA ARG A 92 5.42 8.03 3.01
C ARG A 92 5.80 8.99 1.89
N LYS A 93 5.13 10.14 1.81
CA LYS A 93 5.54 11.22 0.90
C LYS A 93 6.96 11.68 1.20
N VAL A 94 7.22 12.01 2.47
CA VAL A 94 8.51 12.52 2.93
C VAL A 94 9.58 11.43 2.83
N LEU A 95 9.28 10.20 3.25
CA LEU A 95 10.21 9.07 3.12
C LEU A 95 10.60 8.80 1.65
N ALA A 96 9.66 8.92 0.71
CA ALA A 96 9.96 8.75 -0.71
C ALA A 96 10.76 9.91 -1.30
N GLU A 97 10.65 11.11 -0.73
CA GLU A 97 11.42 12.29 -1.12
C GLU A 97 12.86 12.21 -0.59
N VAL A 98 13.02 11.84 0.69
CA VAL A 98 14.33 11.54 1.29
C VAL A 98 15.03 10.43 0.51
N ALA A 99 14.34 9.33 0.20
CA ALA A 99 14.93 8.23 -0.58
C ALA A 99 15.48 8.64 -1.96
N VAL A 100 14.96 9.72 -2.55
CA VAL A 100 15.38 10.21 -3.87
C VAL A 100 16.47 11.28 -3.75
N ASN A 101 16.28 12.24 -2.85
CA ASN A 101 17.14 13.42 -2.73
C ASN A 101 18.36 13.17 -1.84
N ASP A 102 18.22 12.35 -0.79
CA ASP A 102 19.26 12.09 0.19
C ASP A 102 19.35 10.60 0.52
N LYS A 103 20.26 9.94 -0.21
CA LYS A 103 20.50 8.50 -0.07
C LYS A 103 21.18 8.16 1.25
N GLU A 104 22.00 9.06 1.79
CA GLU A 104 22.78 8.83 3.00
C GLU A 104 21.86 8.85 4.23
N ALA A 105 21.00 9.86 4.33
CA ALA A 105 20.00 9.91 5.38
C ALA A 105 19.05 8.71 5.33
N PHE A 106 18.64 8.28 4.13
CA PHE A 106 17.81 7.07 4.00
C PHE A 106 18.56 5.80 4.43
N ALA A 107 19.84 5.68 4.12
CA ALA A 107 20.66 4.55 4.53
C ALA A 107 20.81 4.47 6.07
N ALA A 108 20.97 5.61 6.74
CA ALA A 108 21.00 5.67 8.20
C ALA A 108 19.68 5.21 8.84
N LEU A 109 18.53 5.61 8.28
CA LEU A 109 17.23 5.10 8.74
C LEU A 109 17.07 3.60 8.48
N ALA A 110 17.53 3.13 7.31
CA ALA A 110 17.46 1.73 6.95
C ALA A 110 18.33 0.84 7.84
N SER A 111 19.50 1.32 8.27
CA SER A 111 20.40 0.58 9.16
C SER A 111 19.81 0.43 10.56
N GLN A 112 19.25 1.50 11.14
CA GLN A 112 18.52 1.45 12.41
C GLN A 112 17.34 0.48 12.36
N ALA A 113 16.56 0.54 11.28
CA ALA A 113 15.45 -0.38 11.05
C ALA A 113 15.92 -1.85 10.95
N LYS A 114 17.05 -2.09 10.28
CA LYS A 114 17.65 -3.43 10.13
C LYS A 114 18.10 -4.01 11.47
N GLN A 115 18.77 -3.21 12.30
CA GLN A 115 19.20 -3.64 13.64
C GLN A 115 18.03 -4.11 14.51
N LEU A 116 16.91 -3.39 14.49
CA LEU A 116 15.71 -3.80 15.23
C LEU A 116 15.12 -5.12 14.70
N VAL A 117 15.04 -5.25 13.37
CA VAL A 117 14.55 -6.48 12.73
C VAL A 117 15.41 -7.67 13.11
N ASP A 118 16.73 -7.53 13.02
CA ASP A 118 17.68 -8.61 13.33
C ASP A 118 17.60 -9.01 14.80
N LYS A 119 17.45 -8.03 15.72
CA LYS A 119 17.21 -8.27 17.15
C LYS A 119 15.94 -9.10 17.39
N THR A 120 14.82 -8.70 16.81
CA THR A 120 13.56 -9.44 16.99
C THR A 120 13.58 -10.83 16.35
N LEU A 121 14.32 -11.01 15.26
CA LEU A 121 14.52 -12.32 14.65
C LEU A 121 15.33 -13.24 15.57
N ALA A 122 16.38 -12.71 16.20
CA ALA A 122 17.19 -13.45 17.17
C ALA A 122 16.35 -13.87 18.40
N GLU A 123 15.56 -12.95 18.96
CA GLU A 123 14.64 -13.24 20.08
C GLU A 123 13.64 -14.36 19.71
N LYS A 124 13.11 -14.31 18.48
CA LYS A 124 12.17 -15.33 18.00
C LYS A 124 12.83 -16.70 17.83
N ILE A 125 14.01 -16.75 17.21
CA ILE A 125 14.78 -17.99 17.05
C ILE A 125 15.05 -18.65 18.40
N GLU A 126 15.42 -17.87 19.42
CA GLU A 126 15.68 -18.40 20.76
C GLU A 126 14.41 -18.98 21.40
N SER A 127 13.28 -18.28 21.26
CA SER A 127 11.99 -18.78 21.75
C SER A 127 11.55 -20.08 21.07
N ASP A 128 11.76 -20.20 19.75
CA ASP A 128 11.41 -21.39 18.96
C ASP A 128 12.29 -22.59 19.34
N LYS A 129 13.59 -22.37 19.57
CA LYS A 129 14.51 -23.43 20.07
C LYS A 129 14.07 -23.96 21.44
N LYS A 130 13.72 -23.07 22.37
CA LYS A 130 13.22 -23.46 23.69
C LYS A 130 11.92 -24.27 23.59
N ALA A 131 10.96 -23.82 22.78
CA ALA A 131 9.71 -24.53 22.56
C ALA A 131 9.92 -25.92 21.94
N HIS A 132 10.88 -26.06 21.02
CA HIS A 132 11.24 -27.34 20.43
C HIS A 132 11.87 -28.28 21.46
N ALA A 133 12.78 -27.79 22.31
CA ALA A 133 13.39 -28.57 23.40
C ALA A 133 12.33 -29.05 24.40
N ASP A 134 11.41 -28.18 24.82
CA ASP A 134 10.30 -28.54 25.72
C ASP A 134 9.39 -29.61 25.11
N ARG A 135 9.13 -29.52 23.79
CA ARG A 135 8.34 -30.52 23.06
C ARG A 135 9.06 -31.86 22.97
N GLN A 136 10.36 -31.87 22.72
CA GLN A 136 11.16 -33.09 22.70
C GLN A 136 11.22 -33.76 24.08
N ALA A 137 11.38 -32.99 25.15
CA ALA A 137 11.37 -33.50 26.53
C ALA A 137 10.02 -34.15 26.91
N ARG A 138 8.89 -33.56 26.49
CA ARG A 138 7.56 -34.16 26.68
C ARG A 138 7.39 -35.48 25.92
N LEU A 139 7.86 -35.54 24.67
CA LEU A 139 7.81 -36.76 23.86
C LEU A 139 8.70 -37.86 24.42
N ALA A 140 9.90 -37.51 24.94
CA ALA A 140 10.79 -38.45 25.60
C ALA A 140 10.16 -39.05 26.87
N LYS A 141 9.60 -38.21 27.76
CA LYS A 141 8.87 -38.67 28.95
C LYS A 141 7.68 -39.57 28.60
N LYS A 142 6.94 -39.25 27.53
CA LYS A 142 5.83 -40.07 27.07
C LYS A 142 6.32 -41.45 26.60
N LYS A 143 7.40 -41.51 25.81
CA LYS A 143 8.03 -42.76 25.37
C LYS A 143 8.61 -43.59 26.51
N GLU A 144 9.21 -42.95 27.52
CA GLU A 144 9.69 -43.63 28.72
C GLU A 144 8.54 -44.23 29.53
N ALA A 145 7.44 -43.48 29.70
CA ALA A 145 6.24 -43.99 30.36
C ALA A 145 5.58 -45.15 29.58
N GLU A 146 5.61 -45.10 28.26
CA GLU A 146 5.07 -46.15 27.37
C GLU A 146 5.93 -47.42 27.43
N LYS A 147 7.27 -47.28 27.34
CA LYS A 147 8.21 -48.39 27.59
C LYS A 147 8.06 -49.00 28.98
N ALA A 148 7.85 -48.18 30.01
CA ALA A 148 7.63 -48.68 31.36
C ALA A 148 6.34 -49.50 31.46
N ARG A 149 5.26 -49.06 30.80
CA ARG A 149 3.98 -49.80 30.71
C ARG A 149 4.13 -51.13 29.98
N GLU A 150 4.85 -51.15 28.86
CA GLU A 150 5.12 -52.39 28.11
C GLU A 150 5.96 -53.38 28.94
N LYS A 151 6.96 -52.88 29.69
CA LYS A 151 7.78 -53.71 30.58
C LYS A 151 6.98 -54.33 31.73
N THR A 152 6.04 -53.57 32.32
CA THR A 152 5.15 -54.09 33.36
C THR A 152 4.14 -55.10 32.81
N PHE A 153 3.69 -54.93 31.57
CA PHE A 153 2.76 -55.87 30.92
C PHE A 153 3.43 -57.18 30.52
N ALA A 154 4.72 -57.16 30.18
CA ALA A 154 5.51 -58.37 29.86
C ALA A 154 5.98 -59.16 31.11
N ALA A 155 5.73 -58.65 32.32
CA ALA A 155 6.13 -59.27 33.59
C ALA A 155 4.95 -59.95 34.33
N HIS A 156 3.80 -60.10 33.67
CA HIS A 156 2.67 -60.95 34.07
C HIS A 156 2.49 -62.04 33.03
#